data_AF-A0A1N7IQN8-F1
#
_entry.id   AF-A0A1N7IQN8-F1
#
_cell.length_a   1.000
_cell.length_b   1.000
_cell.length_c   1.000
_cell.angle_alpha   90.00
_cell.angle_beta   90.00
_cell.angle_gamma   90.00
#
_symmetry.space_group_name_H-M   'P 1'
#
loop_
_entity.id
_entity.type
_entity.pdbx_description
1 polymer ?
#
loop_
_entity_poly.entity_id
_entity_poly.type
_entity_poly.pdbx_seq_one_letter_code
_entity_poly.pdbx_strand_id
1 'polypeptide(L)'
;MTLFVKTIFTAPDGSGLVNVAELAELDNTRTNCRMVRMIELTPDHSIVGAFTDGKVHGSANTPLDVVPHPDRLGQFDDIEHHMLEQGEFDGLWAEAQTLFPDLPDRK
;
A
#
# COMPACT_ATOMS: atom_id res chain seq x y z
N MET A 1 0.04 -10.97 -11.98
CA MET A 1 0.18 -9.60 -12.55
C MET A 1 0.65 -8.65 -11.45
N THR A 2 1.33 -7.55 -11.79
CA THR A 2 1.64 -6.48 -10.81
C THR A 2 0.51 -5.45 -10.82
N LEU A 3 0.12 -5.00 -9.64
CA LEU A 3 -0.98 -4.06 -9.40
C LEU A 3 -0.48 -2.94 -8.48
N PHE A 4 -0.97 -1.73 -8.72
CA PHE A 4 -0.77 -0.59 -7.82
C PHE A 4 -2.13 -0.13 -7.32
N VAL A 5 -2.29 -0.01 -6.02
CA VAL A 5 -3.58 0.32 -5.40
C VAL A 5 -3.40 1.30 -4.26
N LYS A 6 -4.25 2.31 -4.22
CA LYS A 6 -4.48 3.15 -3.05
C LYS A 6 -5.68 2.60 -2.29
N THR A 7 -5.52 2.39 -1.00
CA THR A 7 -6.58 1.96 -0.08
C THR A 7 -6.73 3.00 1.00
N ILE A 8 -7.96 3.44 1.24
CA ILE A 8 -8.31 4.39 2.30
C ILE A 8 -9.18 3.61 3.29
N PHE A 9 -8.70 3.49 4.53
CA PHE A 9 -9.45 2.87 5.61
C PHE A 9 -10.00 3.94 6.54
N THR A 10 -11.29 3.83 6.89
CA THR A 10 -11.96 4.73 7.83
C THR A 10 -12.57 3.92 8.97
N ALA A 11 -12.07 4.13 10.19
CA ALA A 11 -12.61 3.52 11.39
C ALA A 11 -13.93 4.18 11.84
N PRO A 12 -14.77 3.50 12.65
CA PRO A 12 -16.03 4.06 13.13
C PRO A 12 -15.92 5.34 13.96
N ASP A 13 -14.75 5.60 14.57
CA ASP A 13 -14.48 6.81 15.34
C ASP A 13 -14.01 7.99 14.46
N GLY A 14 -13.95 7.80 13.14
CA GLY A 14 -13.51 8.79 12.16
C GLY A 14 -11.99 8.86 11.99
N SER A 15 -11.21 8.06 12.72
CA SER A 15 -9.79 7.88 12.42
C SER A 15 -9.60 7.04 11.16
N GLY A 16 -8.41 7.09 10.57
CA GLY A 16 -8.14 6.36 9.34
C GLY A 16 -6.70 6.45 8.91
N LEU A 17 -6.38 5.70 7.86
CA LEU A 17 -5.08 5.71 7.21
C LEU A 17 -5.23 5.49 5.72
N VAL A 18 -4.18 5.83 5.00
CA VAL A 18 -4.08 5.61 3.55
C VAL A 18 -2.88 4.71 3.29
N ASN A 19 -3.10 3.62 2.56
CA ASN A 19 -2.03 2.76 2.08
C ASN A 19 -1.94 2.86 0.57
N VAL A 20 -0.72 3.01 0.04
CA VAL A 20 -0.42 2.90 -1.38
C VAL A 20 0.51 1.70 -1.57
N ALA A 21 0.05 0.67 -2.26
CA ALA A 21 0.71 -0.62 -2.31
C ALA A 21 1.01 -1.09 -3.74
N GLU A 22 2.18 -1.70 -3.90
CA GLU A 22 2.48 -2.60 -5.01
C GLU A 22 2.16 -4.03 -4.58
N LEU A 23 1.31 -4.68 -5.37
CA LEU A 23 0.84 -6.03 -5.14
C LEU A 23 1.20 -6.92 -6.33
N ALA A 24 1.50 -8.19 -6.05
CA ALA A 24 1.63 -9.21 -7.08
C ALA A 24 0.53 -10.26 -6.93
N GLU A 25 -0.33 -10.41 -7.93
CA GLU A 25 -1.34 -11.49 -7.91
C GLU A 25 -0.65 -12.85 -7.74
N LEU A 26 -1.20 -13.68 -6.85
CA LEU A 26 -0.66 -15.02 -6.59
C LEU A 26 -1.10 -16.04 -7.64
N ASP A 27 -2.26 -15.83 -8.25
CA ASP A 27 -2.85 -16.71 -9.25
C ASP A 27 -3.81 -15.94 -10.17
N ASN A 28 -4.36 -16.63 -11.18
CA ASN A 28 -5.29 -16.05 -12.14
C ASN A 28 -6.74 -15.94 -11.63
N THR A 29 -7.01 -16.25 -10.35
CA THR A 29 -8.37 -16.22 -9.78
C THR A 29 -8.78 -14.85 -9.26
N ARG A 30 -7.84 -13.89 -9.17
CA ARG A 30 -8.05 -12.55 -8.60
C ARG A 30 -8.68 -12.59 -7.22
N THR A 31 -8.20 -13.50 -6.39
CA THR A 31 -8.66 -13.63 -5.01
C THR A 31 -7.67 -13.01 -4.04
N ASN A 32 -6.38 -13.26 -4.24
CA ASN A 32 -5.32 -12.83 -3.32
C ASN A 32 -4.10 -12.29 -4.07
N CYS A 33 -3.39 -11.38 -3.41
CA CYS A 33 -2.11 -10.85 -3.84
C CYS A 33 -1.06 -10.99 -2.75
N ARG A 34 0.21 -11.12 -3.16
CA ARG A 34 1.38 -10.87 -2.30
C ARG A 34 1.56 -9.37 -2.15
N MET A 35 1.73 -8.91 -0.91
CA MET A 35 2.23 -7.57 -0.65
C MET A 35 3.71 -7.50 -1.06
N VAL A 36 4.05 -6.66 -2.05
CA VAL A 36 5.45 -6.48 -2.50
C VAL A 36 6.09 -5.34 -1.72
N ARG A 37 5.44 -4.17 -1.75
CA ARG A 37 5.82 -2.99 -0.97
C ARG A 37 4.63 -2.07 -0.75
N MET A 38 4.70 -1.28 0.30
CA MET A 38 3.62 -0.39 0.74
C MET A 38 4.19 0.94 1.23
N ILE A 39 3.46 2.02 1.02
CA ILE A 39 3.66 3.33 1.63
C ILE A 39 2.43 3.60 2.48
N GLU A 40 2.63 3.96 3.73
CA GLU A 40 1.56 4.41 4.61
C GLU A 40 1.58 5.93 4.71
N LEU A 41 0.40 6.53 4.56
CA LEU A 41 0.17 7.95 4.66
C LEU A 41 -0.92 8.23 5.70
N THR A 42 -0.82 9.39 6.33
CA THR A 42 -1.92 10.00 7.07
C THR A 42 -3.07 10.40 6.15
N PRO A 43 -4.28 10.66 6.70
CA PRO A 43 -5.42 11.12 5.90
C PRO A 43 -5.20 12.43 5.12
N ASP A 44 -4.27 13.28 5.58
CA ASP A 44 -3.85 14.51 4.90
C ASP A 44 -2.70 14.29 3.88
N HIS A 45 -2.44 13.03 3.51
CA HIS A 45 -1.47 12.59 2.50
C HIS A 45 0.00 12.84 2.85
N SER A 46 0.36 12.94 4.13
CA SER A 46 1.75 12.93 4.55
C SER A 46 2.27 11.50 4.68
N ILE A 47 3.43 11.20 4.08
CA ILE A 47 4.07 9.88 4.21
C ILE A 47 4.58 9.70 5.64
N VAL A 48 4.16 8.62 6.30
CA VAL A 48 4.58 8.29 7.68
C VAL A 48 5.49 7.07 7.75
N GLY A 49 5.48 6.22 6.72
CA GLY A 49 6.35 5.07 6.64
C GLY A 49 6.20 4.28 5.35
N ALA A 50 7.04 3.27 5.20
CA ALA A 50 7.00 2.33 4.10
C ALA A 50 7.33 0.92 4.58
N PHE A 51 6.89 -0.08 3.82
CA PHE A 51 7.21 -1.49 4.03
C PHE A 51 7.75 -2.10 2.74
N THR A 52 8.85 -2.84 2.84
CA THR A 52 9.41 -3.65 1.75
C THR A 52 10.38 -4.69 2.29
N ASP A 53 10.58 -5.79 1.58
CA ASP A 53 11.51 -6.87 1.94
C ASP A 53 11.33 -7.37 3.40
N GLY A 54 10.08 -7.39 3.89
CA GLY A 54 9.75 -7.82 5.25
C GLY A 54 10.13 -6.83 6.35
N LYS A 55 10.47 -5.59 6.01
CA LYS A 55 10.89 -4.54 6.94
C LYS A 55 10.00 -3.31 6.84
N VAL A 56 9.76 -2.69 7.99
CA VAL A 56 9.13 -1.38 8.11
C VAL A 56 10.22 -0.31 8.22
N HIS A 57 10.01 0.78 7.50
CA HIS A 57 10.77 2.02 7.57
C HIS A 57 9.82 3.14 8.04
N GLY A 58 10.24 3.93 9.02
CA GLY A 58 9.36 4.91 9.66
C GLY A 58 8.29 4.25 10.54
N SER A 59 7.08 4.80 10.52
CA SER A 59 5.98 4.42 11.42
C SER A 59 4.84 3.67 10.74
N ALA A 60 5.09 3.04 9.58
CA ALA A 60 4.05 2.28 8.89
C ALA A 60 3.64 1.02 9.66
N ASN A 61 2.38 0.61 9.51
CA ASN A 61 1.95 -0.70 9.99
C ASN A 61 2.60 -1.83 9.15
N THR A 62 2.88 -2.97 9.80
CA THR A 62 3.33 -4.16 9.08
C THR A 62 2.13 -4.80 8.37
N PRO A 63 2.12 -4.89 7.03
CA PRO A 63 1.03 -5.53 6.31
C PRO A 63 1.07 -7.05 6.45
N LEU A 64 -0.06 -7.70 6.16
CA LEU A 64 -0.07 -9.14 5.94
C LEU A 64 0.72 -9.46 4.66
N ASP A 65 1.41 -10.62 4.66
CA ASP A 65 2.15 -11.06 3.47
C ASP A 65 1.22 -11.31 2.28
N VAL A 66 0.05 -11.89 2.56
CA VAL A 66 -1.01 -12.15 1.58
C VAL A 66 -2.21 -11.31 1.94
N VAL A 67 -2.69 -10.53 0.97
CA VAL A 67 -3.83 -9.61 1.11
C VAL A 67 -4.91 -9.93 0.06
N PRO A 68 -6.17 -9.54 0.29
CA PRO A 68 -7.21 -9.67 -0.72
C PRO A 68 -6.85 -8.90 -2.00
N HIS A 69 -7.26 -9.44 -3.15
CA HIS A 69 -7.16 -8.73 -4.42
C HIS A 69 -8.04 -7.46 -4.41
N PRO A 70 -7.64 -6.34 -5.05
CA PRO A 70 -8.44 -5.12 -5.12
C PRO A 70 -9.90 -5.32 -5.53
N ASP A 71 -10.17 -6.16 -6.54
CA ASP A 71 -11.53 -6.57 -6.96
C ASP A 71 -12.43 -7.13 -5.82
N ARG A 72 -11.84 -7.57 -4.70
CA ARG A 72 -12.57 -8.09 -3.53
C ARG A 72 -12.77 -7.03 -2.45
N LEU A 73 -12.12 -5.88 -2.53
CA LEU A 73 -12.17 -4.86 -1.48
C LEU A 73 -13.52 -4.15 -1.40
N GLY A 74 -14.28 -4.10 -2.49
CA GLY A 74 -15.61 -3.49 -2.51
C GLY A 74 -16.68 -4.17 -1.64
N GLN A 75 -16.33 -5.28 -0.96
CA GLN A 75 -17.20 -5.92 0.03
C GLN A 75 -17.06 -5.34 1.45
N PHE A 76 -16.06 -4.47 1.68
CA PHE A 76 -15.77 -3.87 2.97
C PHE A 76 -16.26 -2.41 2.98
N ASP A 77 -17.24 -2.10 3.83
CA ASP A 77 -17.87 -0.78 3.88
C ASP A 77 -16.94 0.32 4.46
N ASP A 78 -15.90 -0.09 5.18
CA ASP A 78 -14.89 0.75 5.83
C ASP A 78 -13.65 0.99 4.96
N ILE A 79 -13.64 0.46 3.72
CA ILE A 79 -12.51 0.54 2.80
C ILE A 79 -12.93 1.11 1.45
N GLU A 80 -12.30 2.21 1.06
CA GLU A 80 -12.28 2.68 -0.33
C GLU A 80 -10.97 2.25 -1.00
N HIS A 81 -11.02 1.96 -2.30
CA HIS A 81 -9.82 1.63 -3.06
C HIS A 81 -9.83 2.21 -4.48
N HIS A 82 -8.65 2.56 -4.96
CA HIS A 82 -8.42 3.08 -6.30
C HIS A 82 -7.20 2.42 -6.92
N MET A 83 -7.37 1.90 -8.15
CA MET A 83 -6.23 1.44 -8.93
C MET A 83 -5.38 2.65 -9.33
N LEU A 84 -4.06 2.51 -9.22
CA LEU A 84 -3.09 3.53 -9.60
C LEU A 84 -2.31 3.09 -10.83
N GLU A 85 -1.78 4.07 -11.55
CA GLU A 85 -0.72 3.81 -12.50
C GLU A 85 0.62 3.62 -11.78
N GLN A 86 1.52 2.87 -12.42
CA GLN A 86 2.86 2.65 -11.89
C GLN A 86 3.63 3.95 -11.60
N GLY A 87 3.48 4.97 -12.46
CA GLY A 87 4.16 6.25 -12.29
C GLY A 87 3.72 7.01 -11.03
N GLU A 88 2.46 6.88 -10.63
CA GLU A 88 1.95 7.50 -9.40
C GLU A 88 2.56 6.83 -8.17
N PHE A 89 2.65 5.50 -8.17
CA PHE A 89 3.34 4.76 -7.12
C PHE A 89 4.82 5.12 -7.06
N ASP A 90 5.51 5.11 -8.21
CA ASP A 90 6.95 5.38 -8.27
C ASP A 90 7.30 6.79 -7.78
N GLY A 91 6.44 7.79 -8.05
CA GLY A 91 6.60 9.14 -7.52
C GLY A 91 6.55 9.19 -6.00
N LEU A 92 5.54 8.55 -5.39
CA LEU A 92 5.44 8.46 -3.93
C LEU A 92 6.58 7.64 -3.32
N TRP A 93 7.04 6.59 -4.00
CA TRP A 93 8.17 5.78 -3.53
C TRP A 93 9.46 6.60 -3.49
N ALA A 94 9.73 7.42 -4.52
CA ALA A 94 10.89 8.30 -4.53
C ALA A 94 10.85 9.35 -3.41
N GLU A 95 9.65 9.87 -3.10
CA GLU A 95 9.46 10.75 -1.94
C GLU A 95 9.74 10.01 -0.62
N ALA A 96 9.20 8.79 -0.46
CA ALA A 96 9.46 7.95 0.71
C ALA A 96 10.96 7.65 0.88
N GLN A 97 11.71 7.40 -0.19
CA GLN A 97 13.16 7.20 -0.13
C GLN A 97 13.92 8.44 0.37
N THR A 98 13.41 9.64 0.05
CA THR A 98 13.99 10.90 0.55
C THR A 98 13.79 11.03 2.07
N LEU A 99 12.64 10.57 2.58
CA LEU A 99 12.30 10.58 4.00
C LEU A 99 12.98 9.46 4.80
N PHE A 100 13.18 8.30 4.16
CA PHE A 100 13.74 7.09 4.76
C PHE A 100 14.95 6.60 3.93
N PRO A 101 16.16 7.13 4.19
CA PRO A 101 17.35 6.84 3.37
C PRO A 101 17.82 5.37 3.36
N ASP A 102 17.29 4.55 4.27
CA ASP A 102 17.55 3.11 4.35
C ASP A 102 16.55 2.27 3.53
N LEU A 103 15.55 2.90 2.90
CA LEU A 103 14.61 2.26 1.99
C LEU A 103 15.34 1.86 0.69
N PRO A 104 15.26 0.59 0.26
CA PRO A 104 16.03 0.11 -0.88
C PRO A 104 15.60 0.77 -2.20
N ASP A 105 16.58 0.96 -3.08
CA ASP A 105 16.34 1.32 -4.48
C ASP A 105 15.57 0.21 -5.20
N ARG A 106 14.75 0.64 -6.17
CA ARG A 106 14.06 -0.27 -7.08
C ARG A 106 15.11 -1.08 -7.86
N LYS A 107 15.12 -2.40 -7.68
CA LYS A 107 15.92 -3.33 -8.48
C LYS A 107 15.32 -3.56 -9.86
#